data_AF-A0A7K6PBJ8-F1
#
_entry.id   AF-A0A7K6PBJ8-F1
#
_cell.length_a   1.000
_cell.length_b   1.000
_cell.length_c   1.000
_cell.angle_alpha   90.00
_cell.angle_beta   90.00
_cell.angle_gamma   90.00
#
_symmetry.space_group_name_H-M   'P 1'
#
loop_
_entity.id
_entity.type
_entity.pdbx_description
1 polymer ?
#
loop_
_entity_poly.entity_id
_entity_poly.type
_entity_poly.pdbx_seq_one_letter_code
_entity_poly.pdbx_strand_id
1 'polypeptide(L)'
;RHPLATFFHLFFRVSAIVTYLFCDWFSNSFVACFVTILLLLSFDFWSVKNVTGRLLVGLRWWNQIDEDGKSHWMFEAKRVPTIAASTEAEARIFWLGLIICPVIWTMFFFSTLFSLKLKWLALVIAGISLQTANLYGYIHCKLGGQKTISRVTSRLFGTANVPKRQSRRISEDGTEEHRKTGTR
;
A
#
# COMPACT_ATOMS: atom_id res chain seq x y z
N ARG A 1 -3.83 4.08 17.91
CA ARG A 1 -5.13 4.65 17.49
C ARG A 1 -4.90 6.09 17.07
N HIS A 2 -5.27 6.44 15.84
CA HIS A 2 -5.07 7.77 15.24
C HIS A 2 -6.41 8.36 14.78
N PRO A 3 -7.35 8.67 15.70
CA PRO A 3 -8.67 9.19 15.34
C PRO A 3 -8.59 10.50 14.54
N LEU A 4 -7.57 11.31 14.84
CA LEU A 4 -7.28 12.55 14.12
C LEU A 4 -6.90 12.29 12.64
N ALA A 5 -6.10 11.26 12.37
CA ALA A 5 -5.70 10.92 11.01
C ALA A 5 -6.88 10.40 10.18
N THR A 6 -7.76 9.60 10.78
CA THR A 6 -9.01 9.15 10.15
C THR A 6 -9.97 10.31 9.90
N PHE A 7 -10.09 11.25 10.84
CA PHE A 7 -10.90 12.45 10.65
C PHE A 7 -10.39 13.29 9.48
N PHE A 8 -9.09 13.64 9.46
CA PHE A 8 -8.52 14.40 8.35
C PHE A 8 -8.61 13.66 7.01
N HIS A 9 -8.48 12.33 7.03
CA HIS A 9 -8.64 11.50 5.84
C HIS A 9 -10.03 11.65 5.20
N LEU A 10 -11.08 11.75 6.02
CA LEU A 10 -12.45 11.91 5.54
C LEU A 10 -12.79 13.37 5.28
N PHE A 11 -12.28 14.29 6.11
CA PHE A 11 -12.56 15.71 6.03
C PHE A 11 -12.21 16.31 4.67
N PHE A 12 -10.96 16.15 4.20
CA PHE A 12 -10.54 16.74 2.91
C PHE A 12 -11.34 16.19 1.73
N ARG A 13 -11.71 14.91 1.78
CA ARG A 13 -12.51 14.23 0.75
C ARG A 13 -13.94 14.74 0.70
N VAL A 14 -14.57 14.80 1.86
CA VAL A 14 -15.95 15.28 1.99
C VAL A 14 -16.01 16.76 1.62
N SER A 15 -15.06 17.58 2.07
CA SER A 15 -14.96 18.99 1.68
C SER A 15 -14.83 19.17 0.17
N ALA A 16 -13.97 18.40 -0.51
CA ALA A 16 -13.85 18.49 -1.97
C ALA A 16 -15.16 18.15 -2.70
N ILE A 17 -15.88 17.12 -2.24
CA ILE A 17 -17.17 16.70 -2.82
C ILE A 17 -18.25 17.77 -2.55
N VAL A 18 -18.33 18.26 -1.32
CA VAL A 18 -19.29 19.31 -0.93
C VAL A 18 -19.03 20.58 -1.73
N THR A 19 -17.78 21.04 -1.82
CA THR A 19 -17.45 22.24 -2.61
C THR A 19 -17.79 22.03 -4.08
N TYR A 20 -17.60 20.83 -4.65
CA TYR A 20 -17.99 20.54 -6.03
C TYR A 20 -19.52 20.64 -6.24
N LEU A 21 -20.32 20.08 -5.32
CA LEU A 21 -21.78 20.09 -5.42
C LEU A 21 -22.40 21.47 -5.16
N PHE A 22 -21.86 22.20 -4.18
CA PHE A 22 -22.43 23.49 -3.73
C PHE A 22 -21.70 24.71 -4.30
N CYS A 23 -20.76 24.50 -5.23
CA CYS A 23 -19.99 25.55 -5.87
C CYS A 23 -20.86 26.69 -6.44
N ASP A 24 -21.95 26.30 -7.11
CA ASP A 24 -22.88 27.20 -7.79
C ASP A 24 -23.70 28.05 -6.80
N TRP A 25 -23.84 27.58 -5.55
CA TRP A 25 -24.54 28.29 -4.50
C TRP A 25 -23.63 29.32 -3.81
N PHE A 26 -22.36 28.98 -3.54
CA PHE A 26 -21.48 29.80 -2.70
C PHE A 26 -20.63 30.83 -3.46
N SER A 27 -20.40 30.67 -4.77
CA SER A 27 -19.43 31.50 -5.50
C SER A 27 -19.93 31.91 -6.89
N ASN A 28 -20.09 33.21 -7.11
CA ASN A 28 -20.30 33.79 -8.45
C ASN A 28 -19.07 33.66 -9.38
N SER A 29 -17.91 33.28 -8.82
CA SER A 29 -16.64 33.18 -9.52
C SER A 29 -16.27 31.73 -9.83
N PHE A 30 -16.46 31.32 -11.08
CA PHE A 30 -16.05 30.00 -11.59
C PHE A 30 -14.58 29.67 -11.25
N VAL A 31 -13.68 30.63 -11.45
CA VAL A 31 -12.23 30.44 -11.22
C VAL A 31 -11.92 30.16 -9.75
N ALA A 32 -12.51 30.93 -8.83
CA ALA A 32 -12.28 30.76 -7.39
C ALA A 32 -12.71 29.38 -6.93
N CYS A 33 -13.87 28.90 -7.39
CA CYS A 33 -14.35 27.57 -7.07
C CYS A 33 -13.48 26.46 -7.67
N PHE A 34 -13.10 26.60 -8.95
CA PHE A 34 -12.20 25.65 -9.61
C PHE A 34 -10.88 25.49 -8.85
N VAL A 35 -10.24 26.61 -8.49
CA VAL A 35 -8.99 26.63 -7.73
C VAL A 35 -9.19 26.01 -6.35
N THR A 36 -10.29 26.32 -5.67
CA THR A 36 -10.57 25.79 -4.32
C THR A 36 -10.70 24.27 -4.33
N ILE A 37 -11.44 23.69 -5.29
CA ILE A 37 -11.60 22.24 -5.41
C ILE A 37 -10.26 21.59 -5.77
N LEU A 38 -9.48 22.19 -6.68
CA LEU A 38 -8.17 21.68 -7.05
C LEU A 38 -7.19 21.67 -5.86
N LEU A 39 -7.23 22.71 -5.02
CA LEU A 39 -6.46 22.76 -3.78
C LEU A 39 -6.90 21.68 -2.79
N LEU A 40 -8.22 21.50 -2.59
CA LEU A 40 -8.75 20.45 -1.72
C LEU A 40 -8.35 19.04 -2.20
N LEU A 41 -8.43 18.78 -3.50
CA LEU A 41 -7.96 17.54 -4.12
C LEU A 41 -6.45 17.32 -3.93
N SER A 42 -5.66 18.38 -4.04
CA SER A 42 -4.21 18.31 -3.84
C SER A 42 -3.86 18.04 -2.37
N PHE A 43 -4.55 18.68 -1.43
CA PHE A 43 -4.39 18.42 0.00
C PHE A 43 -4.84 17.01 0.37
N ASP A 44 -5.95 16.54 -0.18
CA ASP A 44 -6.38 15.14 -0.01
C ASP A 44 -5.30 14.19 -0.53
N PHE A 45 -4.85 14.40 -1.78
CA PHE A 45 -3.79 13.59 -2.37
C PHE A 45 -2.54 13.53 -1.50
N TRP A 46 -2.07 14.69 -1.01
CA TRP A 46 -0.89 14.80 -0.18
C TRP A 46 -1.09 14.15 1.19
N SER A 47 -2.23 14.38 1.84
CA SER A 47 -2.57 13.81 3.14
C SER A 47 -2.66 12.29 3.05
N VAL A 48 -3.31 11.76 2.01
CA VAL A 48 -3.41 10.34 1.74
C VAL A 48 -2.03 9.73 1.50
N LYS A 49 -1.19 10.37 0.69
CA LYS A 49 0.15 9.88 0.35
C LYS A 49 1.14 9.92 1.53
N ASN A 50 1.13 10.99 2.31
CA ASN A 50 2.21 11.27 3.27
C ASN A 50 1.83 11.02 4.73
N VAL A 51 0.55 11.17 5.07
CA VAL A 51 0.07 11.11 6.47
C VAL A 51 -0.71 9.83 6.70
N THR A 52 -1.86 9.67 6.04
CA THR A 52 -2.81 8.60 6.39
C THR A 52 -2.31 7.23 5.92
N GLY A 53 -1.60 7.14 4.80
CA GLY A 53 -0.92 5.91 4.40
C GLY A 53 0.10 5.40 5.41
N ARG A 54 0.90 6.30 6.00
CA ARG A 54 1.91 5.93 7.00
C ARG A 54 1.30 5.60 8.35
N LEU A 55 0.28 6.35 8.78
CA LEU A 55 -0.32 6.21 10.11
C LEU A 55 -1.37 5.10 10.19
N LEU A 56 -2.24 4.97 9.19
CA LEU A 56 -3.39 4.05 9.24
C LEU A 56 -3.05 2.64 8.72
N VAL A 57 -2.17 2.55 7.71
CA VAL A 57 -1.82 1.25 7.09
C VAL A 57 -0.32 0.94 7.09
N GLY A 58 0.53 1.89 7.49
CA GLY A 58 1.98 1.70 7.52
C GLY A 58 2.60 1.48 6.13
N LEU A 59 1.93 1.95 5.08
CA LEU A 59 2.39 1.79 3.69
C LEU A 59 2.99 3.10 3.18
N ARG A 60 4.01 2.98 2.34
CA ARG A 60 4.68 4.13 1.72
C ARG A 60 5.10 3.80 0.30
N TRP A 61 4.80 4.71 -0.63
CA TRP A 61 5.26 4.61 -2.02
C TRP A 61 5.88 5.93 -2.47
N TRP A 62 6.94 5.84 -3.26
CA TRP A 62 7.57 6.99 -3.91
C TRP A 62 8.24 6.56 -5.21
N ASN A 63 8.53 7.53 -6.07
CA ASN A 63 9.27 7.33 -7.30
C ASN A 63 10.69 7.83 -7.08
N GLN A 64 11.68 6.97 -7.27
CA GLN A 64 13.10 7.29 -7.28
C GLN A 64 13.55 7.38 -8.73
N ILE A 65 14.38 8.38 -9.06
CA ILE A 65 14.94 8.53 -10.40
C ILE A 65 16.42 8.23 -10.25
N ASP A 66 16.90 7.26 -11.02
CA ASP A 66 18.30 6.86 -11.01
C ASP A 66 19.15 7.84 -11.83
N GLU A 67 20.48 7.74 -11.75
CA GLU A 67 21.39 8.62 -12.51
C GLU A 67 21.20 8.49 -14.03
N ASP A 68 20.72 7.33 -14.50
CA ASP A 68 20.35 7.08 -15.89
C ASP A 68 18.98 7.70 -16.29
N GLY A 69 18.31 8.43 -15.38
CA GLY A 69 16.99 9.01 -15.60
C GLY A 69 15.83 8.01 -15.58
N LYS A 70 16.07 6.75 -15.19
CA LYS A 70 15.04 5.71 -15.12
C LYS A 70 14.21 5.84 -13.84
N SER A 71 12.90 5.62 -13.94
CA SER A 71 11.95 5.73 -12.83
C SER A 71 11.75 4.40 -12.10
N HIS A 72 12.15 4.35 -10.84
CA HIS A 72 12.03 3.21 -9.95
C HIS A 72 10.95 3.46 -8.90
N TRP A 73 9.88 2.68 -8.98
CA TRP A 73 8.78 2.74 -8.01
C TRP A 73 9.13 1.92 -6.78
N MET A 74 9.35 2.61 -5.66
CA MET A 74 9.72 2.02 -4.39
C MET A 74 8.47 1.88 -3.51
N PHE A 75 8.24 0.66 -3.03
CA PHE A 75 7.06 0.30 -2.24
C PHE A 75 7.49 -0.30 -0.90
N GLU A 76 7.19 0.39 0.19
CA GLU A 76 7.45 -0.06 1.55
C GLU A 76 6.15 -0.42 2.27
N ALA A 77 6.21 -1.49 3.04
CA ALA A 77 5.18 -1.87 3.99
C ALA A 77 5.85 -2.11 5.35
N LYS A 78 5.54 -1.26 6.34
CA LYS A 78 6.03 -1.44 7.71
C LYS A 78 5.30 -2.62 8.34
N ARG A 79 6.03 -3.49 9.04
CA ARG A 79 5.43 -4.56 9.84
C ARG A 79 4.65 -3.91 10.99
N VAL A 80 3.32 -3.92 10.90
CA VAL A 80 2.46 -3.66 12.04
C VAL A 80 2.35 -4.97 12.82
N PRO A 81 2.78 -5.04 14.10
CA PRO A 81 2.59 -6.25 14.90
C PRO A 81 1.11 -6.60 14.96
N THR A 82 0.78 -7.86 14.70
CA THR A 82 -0.56 -8.42 14.43
C THR A 82 -1.56 -8.35 15.62
N ILE A 83 -1.35 -7.50 16.63
CA ILE A 83 -1.96 -7.66 17.96
C ILE A 83 -2.97 -6.55 18.33
N ALA A 84 -3.13 -5.48 17.53
CA ALA A 84 -4.10 -4.43 17.84
C ALA A 84 -5.31 -4.45 16.88
N ALA A 85 -6.44 -5.02 17.32
CA ALA A 85 -7.73 -4.97 16.60
C ALA A 85 -8.16 -3.53 16.21
N SER A 86 -7.66 -2.54 16.94
CA SER A 86 -7.86 -1.12 16.65
C SER A 86 -7.17 -0.64 15.36
N THR A 87 -6.09 -1.28 14.92
CA THR A 87 -5.41 -0.96 13.65
C THR A 87 -6.14 -1.55 12.44
N GLU A 88 -6.89 -2.64 12.62
CA GLU A 88 -7.66 -3.24 11.53
C GLU A 88 -8.82 -2.35 11.09
N ALA A 89 -9.55 -1.76 12.03
CA ALA A 89 -10.62 -0.80 11.73
C ALA A 89 -10.10 0.44 11.00
N GLU A 90 -8.96 0.99 11.44
CA GLU A 90 -8.29 2.13 10.82
C GLU A 90 -7.85 1.81 9.38
N ALA A 91 -7.29 0.62 9.16
CA ALA A 91 -6.94 0.14 7.82
C ALA A 91 -8.19 -0.03 6.94
N ARG A 92 -9.28 -0.61 7.46
CA ARG A 92 -10.54 -0.77 6.70
C ARG A 92 -11.09 0.57 6.25
N ILE A 93 -11.11 1.58 7.14
CA ILE A 93 -11.59 2.93 6.80
C ILE A 93 -10.71 3.57 5.72
N PHE A 94 -9.39 3.44 5.84
CA PHE A 94 -8.45 3.90 4.81
C PHE A 94 -8.75 3.27 3.44
N TRP A 95 -8.85 1.94 3.37
CA TRP A 95 -9.11 1.23 2.12
C TRP A 95 -10.49 1.54 1.54
N LEU A 96 -11.52 1.61 2.39
CA LEU A 96 -12.87 1.99 1.96
C LEU A 96 -12.87 3.39 1.37
N GLY A 97 -12.29 4.37 2.06
CA GLY A 97 -12.16 5.72 1.52
C GLY A 97 -11.39 5.73 0.20
N LEU A 98 -10.25 5.01 0.15
CA LEU A 98 -9.38 4.95 -1.03
C LEU A 98 -10.09 4.42 -2.28
N ILE A 99 -11.08 3.53 -2.10
CA ILE A 99 -11.87 2.94 -3.19
C ILE A 99 -13.15 3.75 -3.46
N ILE A 100 -13.89 4.15 -2.43
CA ILE A 100 -15.17 4.87 -2.57
C ILE A 100 -14.97 6.23 -3.24
N CYS A 101 -13.89 6.94 -2.89
CA CYS A 101 -13.66 8.27 -3.44
C CYS A 101 -13.51 8.29 -4.98
N PRO A 102 -12.64 7.48 -5.61
CA PRO A 102 -12.56 7.43 -7.08
C PRO A 102 -13.86 6.95 -7.73
N VAL A 103 -14.66 6.10 -7.07
CA VAL A 103 -16.00 5.73 -7.56
C VAL A 103 -16.92 6.96 -7.62
N ILE A 104 -16.96 7.79 -6.56
CA ILE A 104 -17.75 9.03 -6.54
C ILE A 104 -17.29 9.99 -7.65
N TRP A 105 -15.98 10.21 -7.80
CA TRP A 105 -15.44 11.06 -8.86
C TRP A 105 -15.73 10.52 -10.26
N THR A 106 -15.77 9.19 -10.43
CA THR A 106 -16.18 8.56 -11.69
C THR A 106 -17.66 8.81 -11.99
N MET A 107 -18.54 8.80 -10.99
CA MET A 107 -19.95 9.20 -11.20
C MET A 107 -20.05 10.67 -11.64
N PHE A 108 -19.28 11.57 -11.03
CA PHE A 108 -19.21 12.98 -11.48
C PHE A 108 -18.66 13.12 -12.89
N PHE A 109 -17.74 12.23 -13.31
CA PHE A 109 -17.21 12.23 -14.67
C PHE A 109 -18.31 11.93 -15.68
N PHE A 110 -19.07 10.87 -15.48
CA PHE A 110 -20.18 10.56 -16.38
C PHE A 110 -21.23 11.68 -16.38
N SER A 111 -21.60 12.21 -15.22
CA SER A 111 -22.54 13.34 -15.13
C SER A 111 -22.07 14.57 -15.91
N THR A 112 -20.79 14.95 -15.77
CA THR A 112 -20.22 16.11 -16.50
C THR A 112 -19.98 15.85 -17.98
N LEU A 113 -19.65 14.61 -18.33
CA LEU A 113 -19.47 14.16 -19.71
C LEU A 113 -20.79 14.27 -20.48
N PHE A 114 -21.89 13.73 -19.93
CA PHE A 114 -23.21 13.86 -20.55
C PHE A 114 -23.73 15.31 -20.56
N SER A 115 -23.32 16.12 -19.59
CA SER A 115 -23.66 17.56 -19.56
C SER A 115 -22.77 18.42 -20.47
N LEU A 116 -21.75 17.85 -21.14
CA LEU A 116 -20.77 18.53 -22.00
C LEU A 116 -20.09 19.77 -21.38
N LYS A 117 -19.99 19.80 -20.05
CA LYS A 117 -19.37 20.90 -19.31
C LYS A 117 -17.85 20.74 -19.28
N LEU A 118 -17.17 20.98 -20.40
CA LEU A 118 -15.73 20.73 -20.59
C LEU A 118 -14.84 21.36 -19.50
N LYS A 119 -15.21 22.54 -19.00
CA LYS A 119 -14.48 23.23 -17.91
C LYS A 119 -14.46 22.40 -16.61
N TRP A 120 -15.56 21.75 -16.29
CA TRP A 120 -15.71 20.89 -15.12
C TRP A 120 -15.12 19.51 -15.35
N LEU A 121 -15.14 19.04 -16.59
CA LEU A 121 -14.57 17.76 -17.01
C LEU A 121 -13.07 17.68 -16.65
N ALA A 122 -12.29 18.73 -16.92
CA ALA A 122 -10.87 18.78 -16.58
C ALA A 122 -10.61 18.61 -15.07
N LEU A 123 -11.46 19.24 -14.24
CA LEU A 123 -11.37 19.14 -12.78
C LEU A 123 -11.70 17.74 -12.29
N VAL A 124 -12.71 17.10 -12.86
CA VAL A 124 -13.06 15.72 -12.53
C VAL A 124 -11.97 14.74 -12.97
N ILE A 125 -11.39 14.92 -14.16
CA ILE A 125 -10.26 14.13 -14.64
C ILE A 125 -9.07 14.25 -13.69
N ALA A 126 -8.75 15.47 -13.23
CA ALA A 126 -7.69 15.68 -12.24
C ALA A 126 -7.99 14.96 -10.92
N GLY A 127 -9.23 15.03 -10.42
CA GLY A 127 -9.68 14.31 -9.23
C GLY A 127 -9.52 12.79 -9.36
N ILE A 128 -9.97 12.20 -10.47
CA ILE A 128 -9.80 10.77 -10.75
C ILE A 128 -8.31 10.40 -10.81
N SER A 129 -7.51 11.19 -11.52
CA SER A 129 -6.08 10.92 -11.72
C SER A 129 -5.32 10.88 -10.40
N LEU A 130 -5.53 11.88 -9.54
CA LEU A 130 -4.88 11.97 -8.23
C LEU A 130 -5.28 10.80 -7.33
N GLN A 131 -6.57 10.46 -7.28
CA GLN A 131 -7.05 9.34 -6.45
C GLN A 131 -6.57 7.99 -6.97
N THR A 132 -6.55 7.81 -8.30
CA THR A 132 -6.08 6.57 -8.93
C THR A 132 -4.58 6.37 -8.70
N ALA A 133 -3.77 7.44 -8.76
CA ALA A 133 -2.35 7.37 -8.46
C ALA A 133 -2.09 6.87 -7.03
N ASN A 134 -2.85 7.37 -6.04
CA ASN A 134 -2.79 6.88 -4.68
C ASN A 134 -3.25 5.42 -4.57
N LEU A 135 -4.40 5.08 -5.15
CA LEU A 135 -4.94 3.71 -5.13
C LEU A 135 -3.95 2.70 -5.71
N TYR A 136 -3.39 3.00 -6.88
CA TYR A 136 -2.38 2.16 -7.54
C TYR A 136 -1.14 1.97 -6.66
N GLY A 137 -0.59 3.06 -6.13
CA GLY A 137 0.59 3.01 -5.26
C GLY A 137 0.39 2.12 -4.04
N TYR A 138 -0.75 2.24 -3.36
CA TYR A 138 -1.06 1.45 -2.17
C TYR A 138 -1.39 -0.02 -2.47
N ILE A 139 -2.05 -0.32 -3.58
CA ILE A 139 -2.28 -1.71 -4.01
C ILE A 139 -0.93 -2.41 -4.23
N HIS A 140 0.01 -1.76 -4.91
CA HIS A 140 1.35 -2.32 -5.12
C HIS A 140 2.14 -2.49 -3.82
N CYS A 141 2.03 -1.55 -2.86
CA CYS A 141 2.57 -1.74 -1.51
C CYS A 141 2.00 -2.99 -0.82
N LYS A 142 0.67 -3.20 -0.89
CA LYS A 142 0.00 -4.33 -0.24
C LYS A 142 0.39 -5.67 -0.87
N LEU A 143 0.40 -5.75 -2.21
CA LEU A 143 0.78 -6.96 -2.95
C LEU A 143 2.27 -7.28 -2.77
N GLY A 144 3.14 -6.28 -2.79
CA GLY A 144 4.58 -6.43 -2.54
C GLY A 144 4.88 -6.94 -1.13
N GLY A 145 4.19 -6.40 -0.11
CA GLY A 145 4.31 -6.84 1.27
C GLY A 145 3.98 -8.32 1.47
N GLN A 146 2.91 -8.82 0.87
CA GLN A 146 2.51 -10.23 0.97
C GLN A 146 3.54 -11.18 0.34
N LYS A 147 4.10 -10.83 -0.82
CA LYS A 147 5.16 -11.62 -1.49
C LYS A 147 6.43 -11.71 -0.65
N THR A 148 6.78 -10.64 0.06
CA THR A 148 7.93 -10.62 0.98
C THR A 148 7.70 -11.51 2.19
N ILE A 149 6.48 -11.51 2.77
CA ILE A 149 6.11 -12.39 3.89
C ILE A 149 6.23 -13.87 3.46
N SER A 150 5.62 -14.24 2.33
CA SER A 150 5.69 -15.61 1.82
C SER A 150 7.13 -16.11 1.67
N ARG A 151 8.03 -15.30 1.09
CA ARG A 151 9.46 -15.65 0.95
C ARG A 151 10.19 -15.83 2.29
N VAL A 152 9.93 -14.98 3.28
CA VAL A 152 10.58 -15.09 4.61
C VAL A 152 10.08 -16.34 5.33
N THR A 153 8.78 -16.63 5.27
CA THR A 153 8.18 -17.85 5.82
C THR A 153 8.77 -19.09 5.16
N SER A 154 8.84 -19.16 3.83
CA SER A 154 9.47 -20.30 3.12
C SER A 154 10.92 -20.54 3.53
N ARG A 155 11.70 -19.48 3.79
CA ARG A 155 13.09 -19.61 4.27
C ARG A 155 13.19 -20.11 5.70
N LEU A 156 12.28 -19.68 6.58
CA LEU A 156 12.24 -20.17 7.97
C LEU A 156 11.79 -21.63 8.06
N PHE A 157 10.81 -22.04 7.24
CA PHE A 157 10.30 -23.41 7.22
C PHE A 157 11.16 -24.37 6.36
N GLY A 158 11.94 -23.87 5.40
CA GLY A 158 12.87 -24.68 4.58
C GLY A 158 14.12 -25.17 5.32
N THR A 159 14.46 -24.57 6.47
CA THR A 159 15.59 -24.99 7.31
C THR A 159 15.25 -26.15 8.26
N ALA A 160 14.04 -26.70 8.19
CA ALA A 160 13.60 -27.84 9.03
C ALA A 160 13.79 -29.22 8.38
N ASN A 161 14.57 -29.35 7.30
CA ASN A 161 14.97 -30.65 6.76
C ASN A 161 16.24 -31.16 7.46
N VAL A 162 16.01 -31.97 8.48
CA VAL A 162 16.96 -32.88 9.14
C VAL A 162 17.87 -33.56 8.11
N PRO A 163 19.21 -33.48 8.21
CA PRO A 163 20.06 -34.36 7.43
C PRO A 163 19.92 -35.77 7.99
N LYS A 164 19.18 -36.64 7.30
CA LYS A 164 19.25 -38.09 7.54
C LYS A 164 20.68 -38.53 7.23
N ARG A 165 21.49 -38.66 8.28
CA ARG A 165 22.87 -39.13 8.24
C ARG A 165 22.88 -40.52 7.59
N GLN A 166 23.64 -40.61 6.50
CA GLN A 166 23.95 -41.77 5.69
C GLN A 166 24.27 -43.02 6.53
N SER A 167 23.31 -43.93 6.74
CA SER A 167 23.60 -45.29 7.19
C SER A 167 23.84 -46.18 5.97
N ARG A 168 25.05 -46.10 5.41
CA ARG A 168 25.57 -47.11 4.49
C ARG A 168 27.08 -46.94 4.28
N ARG A 169 27.85 -47.75 4.99
CA ARG A 169 29.15 -48.37 4.64
C ARG A 169 30.02 -48.56 5.90
N ILE A 170 29.79 -49.66 6.60
CA ILE A 170 30.85 -50.43 7.25
C ILE A 170 30.52 -51.91 7.01
N SER A 171 30.88 -52.36 5.82
CA SER A 171 31.18 -53.75 5.51
C SER A 171 32.41 -53.66 4.63
N GLU A 172 33.40 -54.51 4.92
CA GLU A 172 34.78 -54.46 4.43
C GLU A 172 35.70 -53.56 5.26
N ASP A 173 36.01 -54.00 6.48
CA ASP A 173 37.42 -54.19 6.85
C ASP A 173 37.49 -55.19 8.02
N GLY A 174 37.65 -56.45 7.69
CA GLY A 174 38.27 -57.40 8.58
C GLY A 174 39.40 -58.01 7.79
N THR A 175 40.64 -57.83 8.25
CA THR A 175 41.69 -58.87 8.40
C THR A 175 42.89 -58.23 9.11
N GLU A 176 43.54 -58.96 10.02
CA GLU A 176 44.81 -58.65 10.73
C GLU A 176 44.73 -57.50 11.78
N GLU A 177 44.98 -57.71 13.07
CA GLU A 177 46.23 -58.21 13.62
C GLU A 177 46.05 -58.81 15.04
N HIS A 178 46.58 -60.01 15.19
CA HIS A 178 47.25 -60.61 16.35
C HIS A 178 46.76 -60.36 17.80
N ARG A 179 45.97 -61.33 18.24
CA ARG A 179 45.96 -61.91 19.59
C ARG A 179 47.37 -62.43 19.97
N LYS A 180 47.91 -61.99 21.11
CA LYS A 180 48.65 -62.76 22.15
C LYS A 180 49.78 -61.93 22.78
N THR A 181 49.56 -61.51 24.03
CA THR A 181 50.57 -61.69 25.10
C THR A 181 49.89 -61.55 26.45
N GLY A 182 49.69 -62.69 27.11
CA GLY A 182 49.32 -62.80 28.51
C GLY A 182 50.16 -63.91 29.15
N THR A 183 50.88 -63.54 30.23
CA THR A 183 51.49 -64.40 31.27
C THR A 183 52.44 -65.51 30.83
N ARG A 184 53.73 -65.40 31.19
CA ARG A 184 54.29 -65.85 32.49
C ARG A 184 55.73 -65.40 32.62
#